data_AF-A0A3D8RKA3-F1
#
_entry.id   AF-A0A3D8RKA3-F1
#
_cell.length_a   1.000
_cell.length_b   1.000
_cell.length_c   1.000
_cell.angle_alpha   90.00
_cell.angle_beta   90.00
_cell.angle_gamma   90.00
#
_symmetry.space_group_name_H-M   'P 1'
#
loop_
_entity.id
_entity.type
_entity.pdbx_description
1 polymer ?
#
loop_
_entity_poly.entity_id
_entity_poly.type
_entity_poly.pdbx_seq_one_letter_code
_entity_poly.pdbx_strand_id
1 'polypeptide(L)'
;MESSTPKRKRLSYACNYCREKKTRCDEGQPSCRNCRVAGVQCITTDKRRAGAVVTSRRRPSPNTACNTVTTPVENAVNTPVSLTQPSPLPVAASQGLRPPAQFWDRSGWRSGRLPMMPRFIGGSMFEIMTEWLDLAFYRLRIPAPYPASLPSGSALPVSVSVPPSPPILPSGSEMRLLGQRFLQTVCCIFPFMTEGEIYQICDSNLTGSPSGQALAYLIAAAASMTEGGSQPEDYIAYCNTLLGHVVAERTLQSAQAIFLFAIVLRSSDHIAWAWDVLCLGVSIAQSIGINQATTAAQGSTWWCVYVFEKILAFESGRASMIWDRELSRSAQLDDDDDDPTAKYKWTCISLANTLHEMQDRAAGAWRREEWLPQSVDEAIEEKIHTGGELAMLLDYWWGGLPTEYRTGSAFSQQSAFLSFYYQYALILLNRSVLLIEASELREMTSRYAAGKPWQHRLANGAGVCVEAARDMIKLTVATVDSGLPTYLTALTSPLSAVYALAVHILRERRSLLARSDLELMKAAIGIIRQHYARLDDIQRVNEVLSALETYTADCLNGQVPESFGIYNYGALQR
;
A
#
# COMPACT_ATOMS: atom_id res chain seq x y z
N MET A 1 -37.39 31.46 -53.58
CA MET A 1 -37.26 30.82 -52.25
C MET A 1 -35.85 30.27 -52.13
N GLU A 2 -34.92 31.06 -51.61
CA GLU A 2 -33.54 30.64 -51.42
C GLU A 2 -33.32 30.37 -49.93
N SER A 3 -33.16 29.09 -49.62
CA SER A 3 -33.06 28.57 -48.25
C SER A 3 -31.73 28.97 -47.61
N SER A 4 -31.82 29.69 -46.50
CA SER A 4 -30.66 30.10 -45.69
C SER A 4 -29.90 28.87 -45.19
N THR A 5 -28.63 28.74 -45.56
CA THR A 5 -27.74 27.69 -45.04
C THR A 5 -27.61 27.80 -43.50
N PRO A 6 -27.73 26.69 -42.75
CA PRO A 6 -27.64 26.74 -41.30
C PRO A 6 -26.25 27.20 -40.86
N LYS A 7 -26.19 28.28 -40.08
CA LYS A 7 -24.94 28.80 -39.48
C LYS A 7 -24.25 27.67 -38.70
N ARG A 8 -23.05 27.27 -39.15
CA ARG A 8 -22.24 26.22 -38.51
C ARG A 8 -21.89 26.60 -37.07
N LYS A 9 -22.29 25.75 -36.12
CA LYS A 9 -21.99 25.92 -34.68
C LYS A 9 -20.48 25.81 -34.43
N ARG A 10 -19.96 26.63 -33.51
CA ARG A 10 -18.53 26.72 -33.19
C ARG A 10 -18.07 25.47 -32.43
N LEU A 11 -17.01 24.87 -32.96
CA LEU A 11 -16.30 23.73 -32.41
C LEU A 11 -15.60 24.06 -31.07
N SER A 12 -15.63 23.12 -30.11
CA SER A 12 -14.82 23.23 -28.88
C SER A 12 -13.40 22.66 -29.06
N TYR A 13 -13.26 21.56 -29.82
CA TYR A 13 -11.97 20.89 -30.06
C TYR A 13 -11.87 20.31 -31.48
N ALA A 14 -10.83 20.69 -32.22
CA ALA A 14 -10.43 20.00 -33.46
C ALA A 14 -9.71 18.68 -33.13
N CYS A 15 -9.79 17.68 -34.02
CA CYS A 15 -9.07 16.41 -33.84
C CYS A 15 -7.54 16.60 -33.86
N ASN A 16 -6.83 15.59 -33.37
CA ASN A 16 -5.38 15.64 -33.18
C ASN A 16 -4.64 15.89 -34.51
N TYR A 17 -5.02 15.17 -35.57
CA TYR A 17 -4.43 15.34 -36.90
C TYR A 17 -4.63 16.75 -37.47
N CYS A 18 -5.86 17.29 -37.41
CA CYS A 18 -6.13 18.65 -37.92
C CYS A 18 -5.44 19.72 -37.07
N ARG A 19 -5.29 19.50 -35.76
CA ARG A 19 -4.53 20.39 -34.86
C ARG A 19 -3.05 20.41 -35.22
N GLU A 20 -2.45 19.25 -35.42
CA GLU A 20 -1.03 19.11 -35.77
C GLU A 20 -0.74 19.76 -37.12
N LYS A 21 -1.59 19.50 -38.13
CA LYS A 21 -1.48 20.11 -39.47
C LYS A 21 -1.96 21.56 -39.52
N LYS A 22 -2.43 22.13 -38.41
CA LYS A 22 -3.04 23.47 -38.33
C LYS A 22 -4.10 23.74 -39.41
N THR A 23 -4.85 22.70 -39.78
CA THR A 23 -5.94 22.78 -40.77
C THR A 23 -7.31 22.76 -40.10
N ARG A 24 -8.33 23.30 -40.78
CA ARG A 24 -9.69 23.35 -40.25
C ARG A 24 -10.32 21.94 -40.24
N CYS A 25 -10.83 21.51 -39.09
CA CYS A 25 -11.57 20.26 -38.92
C CYS A 25 -13.06 20.48 -39.23
N ASP A 26 -13.67 19.57 -40.00
CA ASP A 26 -15.07 19.63 -40.45
C ASP A 26 -16.05 18.75 -39.65
N GLU A 27 -15.56 18.07 -38.60
CA GLU A 27 -16.35 17.27 -37.64
C GLU A 27 -17.11 16.06 -38.22
N GLY A 28 -16.75 15.59 -39.42
CA GLY A 28 -17.34 14.37 -39.97
C GLY A 28 -17.28 13.20 -38.96
N GLN A 29 -18.39 12.50 -38.79
CA GLN A 29 -18.47 11.24 -38.03
C GLN A 29 -18.63 10.10 -39.04
N PRO A 30 -17.91 8.97 -38.90
CA PRO A 30 -16.97 8.62 -37.82
C PRO A 30 -15.57 9.27 -37.93
N SER A 31 -15.24 9.90 -39.07
CA SER A 31 -13.95 10.56 -39.30
C SER A 31 -14.12 11.86 -40.11
N CYS A 32 -13.32 12.88 -39.80
CA CYS A 32 -13.34 14.15 -40.51
C CYS A 32 -12.75 14.01 -41.92
N ARG A 33 -13.08 14.89 -42.87
CA ARG A 33 -12.65 14.76 -44.27
C ARG A 33 -11.13 14.73 -44.40
N ASN A 34 -10.41 15.55 -43.63
CA ASN A 34 -8.94 15.59 -43.68
C ASN A 34 -8.31 14.30 -43.15
N CYS A 35 -8.86 13.71 -42.07
CA CYS A 35 -8.38 12.44 -41.53
C CYS A 35 -8.68 11.28 -42.50
N ARG A 36 -9.86 11.29 -43.13
CA ARG A 36 -10.25 10.29 -44.12
C ARG A 36 -9.37 10.32 -45.36
N VAL A 37 -9.07 11.51 -45.89
CA VAL A 37 -8.16 11.68 -47.04
C VAL A 37 -6.73 11.27 -46.69
N ALA A 38 -6.30 11.53 -45.46
CA ALA A 38 -4.97 11.17 -44.99
C ALA A 38 -4.83 9.70 -44.52
N GLY A 39 -5.93 8.93 -44.48
CA GLY A 39 -5.91 7.53 -44.02
C GLY A 39 -5.57 7.35 -42.54
N VAL A 40 -5.74 8.39 -41.70
CA VAL A 40 -5.38 8.36 -40.27
C VAL A 40 -6.62 8.32 -39.37
N GLN A 41 -6.47 7.78 -38.16
CA GLN A 41 -7.56 7.71 -37.19
C GLN A 41 -7.93 9.11 -36.64
N CYS A 42 -9.23 9.44 -36.66
CA CYS A 42 -9.72 10.76 -36.25
C CYS A 42 -9.96 10.85 -34.73
N ILE A 43 -8.88 10.89 -33.94
CA ILE A 43 -8.95 10.96 -32.47
C ILE A 43 -8.90 12.42 -31.99
N THR A 44 -9.62 12.74 -30.91
CA THR A 44 -9.56 14.05 -30.25
C THR A 44 -9.23 13.88 -28.77
N THR A 45 -8.08 14.39 -28.33
CA THR A 45 -7.65 14.36 -26.93
C THR A 45 -7.63 15.76 -26.32
N ASP A 46 -7.97 15.86 -25.03
CA ASP A 46 -7.85 17.11 -24.28
C ASP A 46 -6.39 17.30 -23.81
N LYS A 47 -5.81 18.48 -24.02
CA LYS A 47 -4.43 18.78 -23.55
C LYS A 47 -4.38 19.08 -22.05
N ARG A 48 -5.51 19.41 -21.41
CA ARG A 48 -5.59 19.75 -19.98
C ARG A 48 -5.82 18.52 -19.08
N ARG A 49 -6.22 17.38 -19.65
CA ARG A 49 -6.29 16.07 -18.97
C ARG A 49 -5.55 15.04 -19.82
N ALA A 50 -4.31 14.75 -19.47
CA ALA A 50 -3.53 13.73 -20.17
C ALA A 50 -4.28 12.37 -20.13
N GLY A 51 -4.55 11.79 -21.30
CA GLY A 51 -5.15 10.46 -21.45
C GLY A 51 -6.67 10.39 -21.64
N ALA A 52 -7.42 11.50 -21.56
CA ALA A 52 -8.88 11.45 -21.75
C ALA A 52 -9.27 11.58 -23.25
N VAL A 53 -9.91 10.54 -23.81
CA VAL A 53 -10.52 10.58 -25.14
C VAL A 53 -11.85 11.33 -25.08
N VAL A 54 -11.97 12.42 -25.83
CA VAL A 54 -13.20 13.22 -25.86
C VAL A 54 -14.19 12.59 -26.84
N THR A 55 -15.25 11.97 -26.33
CA THR A 55 -16.31 11.33 -27.14
C THR A 55 -17.24 12.35 -27.81
N SER A 56 -17.38 13.57 -27.27
CA SER A 56 -18.20 14.65 -27.84
C SER A 56 -17.41 15.96 -28.01
N ARG A 57 -17.28 16.42 -29.26
CA ARG A 57 -16.54 17.65 -29.64
C ARG A 57 -17.38 18.93 -29.55
N ARG A 58 -18.64 18.84 -29.09
CA ARG A 58 -19.58 19.97 -28.96
C ARG A 58 -19.66 20.47 -27.52
N ARG A 59 -19.74 21.79 -27.35
CA ARG A 59 -19.99 22.43 -26.04
C ARG A 59 -21.41 22.08 -25.57
N PRO A 60 -21.63 21.64 -24.31
CA PRO A 60 -22.99 21.50 -23.77
C PRO A 60 -23.65 22.89 -23.70
N SER A 61 -24.91 23.01 -24.13
CA SER A 61 -25.71 24.22 -23.86
C SER A 61 -26.06 24.30 -22.37
N PRO A 62 -26.15 25.50 -21.75
CA PRO A 62 -26.37 25.63 -20.31
C PRO A 62 -27.75 25.15 -19.82
N ASN A 63 -28.70 24.87 -20.72
CA ASN A 63 -30.06 24.47 -20.36
C ASN A 63 -30.37 23.07 -20.92
N THR A 64 -30.01 21.99 -20.21
CA THR A 64 -30.75 20.71 -20.21
C THR A 64 -30.23 19.86 -19.05
N ALA A 65 -31.04 19.70 -18.02
CA ALA A 65 -30.83 18.72 -16.96
C ALA A 65 -31.00 17.29 -17.50
N CYS A 66 -30.32 16.36 -16.83
CA CYS A 66 -30.34 14.92 -16.99
C CYS A 66 -31.61 14.34 -17.63
N ASN A 67 -31.45 13.60 -18.72
CA ASN A 67 -32.04 12.27 -18.86
C ASN A 67 -31.27 11.46 -19.91
N THR A 68 -30.77 10.33 -19.42
CA THR A 68 -30.33 9.15 -20.14
C THR A 68 -31.37 8.74 -21.18
N VAL A 69 -30.94 8.23 -22.34
CA VAL A 69 -31.47 7.04 -23.05
C VAL A 69 -30.97 7.01 -24.51
N THR A 70 -30.21 5.93 -24.78
CA THR A 70 -30.25 5.01 -25.93
C THR A 70 -30.66 5.48 -27.33
N THR A 71 -29.88 4.99 -28.30
CA THR A 71 -30.06 5.03 -29.76
C THR A 71 -31.34 4.33 -30.26
N PRO A 72 -31.82 4.66 -31.47
CA PRO A 72 -33.20 4.42 -31.91
C PRO A 72 -33.38 3.06 -32.62
N VAL A 73 -34.60 2.52 -32.57
CA VAL A 73 -35.06 1.41 -33.43
C VAL A 73 -36.29 1.86 -34.22
N GLU A 74 -36.30 1.43 -35.49
CA GLU A 74 -37.28 1.70 -36.53
C GLU A 74 -38.70 1.17 -36.24
N ASN A 75 -39.64 1.69 -37.03
CA ASN A 75 -41.08 1.54 -36.92
C ASN A 75 -41.64 0.13 -37.22
N ALA A 76 -42.68 -0.19 -36.45
CA ALA A 76 -43.96 -0.82 -36.82
C ALA A 76 -44.01 -2.28 -37.35
N VAL A 77 -44.85 -3.11 -36.73
CA VAL A 77 -46.16 -3.60 -37.27
C VAL A 77 -46.90 -4.43 -36.19
N ASN A 78 -48.23 -4.29 -36.18
CA ASN A 78 -49.22 -4.86 -35.25
C ASN A 78 -49.37 -6.39 -35.30
N THR A 79 -49.61 -7.04 -34.16
CA THR A 79 -50.48 -8.24 -34.00
C THR A 79 -50.80 -8.52 -32.52
N PRO A 80 -51.95 -9.14 -32.17
CA PRO A 80 -52.58 -9.01 -30.87
C PRO A 80 -52.10 -10.04 -29.83
N VAL A 81 -52.28 -9.64 -28.58
CA VAL A 81 -51.96 -10.33 -27.32
C VAL A 81 -52.55 -11.74 -27.27
N SER A 82 -51.71 -12.74 -27.00
CA SER A 82 -52.11 -14.04 -26.45
C SER A 82 -51.23 -14.37 -25.24
N LEU A 83 -51.88 -14.43 -24.07
CA LEU A 83 -51.29 -14.74 -22.77
C LEU A 83 -50.94 -16.22 -22.71
N THR A 84 -49.66 -16.57 -22.87
CA THR A 84 -49.14 -17.90 -22.48
C THR A 84 -47.74 -17.74 -21.90
N GLN A 85 -47.63 -18.10 -20.61
CA GLN A 85 -46.47 -18.47 -19.77
C GLN A 85 -45.13 -17.71 -19.91
N PRO A 86 -44.54 -17.22 -18.79
CA PRO A 86 -43.21 -16.62 -18.82
C PRO A 86 -42.13 -17.68 -19.03
N SER A 87 -41.47 -17.64 -20.19
CA SER A 87 -40.16 -18.25 -20.38
C SER A 87 -39.16 -17.68 -19.35
N PRO A 88 -38.26 -18.49 -18.78
CA PRO A 88 -37.30 -17.99 -17.80
C PRO A 88 -36.37 -16.97 -18.47
N LEU A 89 -36.25 -15.79 -17.86
CA LEU A 89 -35.26 -14.79 -18.23
C LEU A 89 -33.86 -15.44 -18.22
N PRO A 90 -32.97 -15.08 -19.15
CA PRO A 90 -31.59 -15.54 -19.10
C PRO A 90 -31.00 -15.04 -17.77
N VAL A 91 -30.47 -15.99 -16.99
CA VAL A 91 -29.71 -15.69 -15.76
C VAL A 91 -28.68 -14.62 -16.13
N ALA A 92 -28.85 -13.43 -15.56
CA ALA A 92 -27.83 -12.41 -15.63
C ALA A 92 -26.58 -13.02 -15.00
N ALA A 93 -25.62 -13.40 -15.84
CA ALA A 93 -24.28 -13.68 -15.37
C ALA A 93 -23.87 -12.46 -14.55
N SER A 94 -23.63 -12.67 -13.26
CA SER A 94 -23.10 -11.68 -12.34
C SER A 94 -21.79 -11.16 -12.92
N GLN A 95 -21.87 -10.11 -13.75
CA GLN A 95 -20.71 -9.38 -14.21
C GLN A 95 -20.17 -8.64 -12.98
N GLY A 96 -19.27 -9.30 -12.26
CA GLY A 96 -18.49 -8.64 -11.21
C GLY A 96 -17.85 -7.37 -11.78
N LEU A 97 -17.89 -6.30 -11.00
CA LEU A 97 -17.17 -5.07 -11.31
C LEU A 97 -15.70 -5.42 -11.59
N ARG A 98 -15.22 -5.20 -12.82
CA ARG A 98 -13.78 -5.28 -13.10
C ARG A 98 -13.05 -4.35 -12.15
N PRO A 99 -12.00 -4.80 -11.44
CA PRO A 99 -11.18 -3.91 -10.65
C PRO A 99 -10.68 -2.75 -11.53
N PRO A 100 -10.65 -1.50 -11.03
CA PRO A 100 -10.07 -0.38 -11.75
C PRO A 100 -8.69 -0.69 -12.34
N ALA A 101 -8.33 -0.05 -13.45
CA ALA A 101 -7.17 -0.45 -14.24
C ALA A 101 -5.80 -0.38 -13.52
N GLN A 102 -5.66 0.19 -12.32
CA GLN A 102 -4.36 0.42 -11.66
C GLN A 102 -3.87 -0.72 -10.75
N PHE A 103 -4.35 -1.95 -10.96
CA PHE A 103 -4.11 -3.06 -10.04
C PHE A 103 -3.31 -4.18 -10.67
N TRP A 104 -2.43 -4.77 -9.87
CA TRP A 104 -1.77 -6.01 -10.25
C TRP A 104 -2.77 -7.14 -10.03
N ASP A 105 -3.33 -7.68 -11.11
CA ASP A 105 -4.08 -8.93 -11.05
C ASP A 105 -3.15 -10.12 -11.35
N ARG A 106 -3.59 -11.33 -10.99
CA ARG A 106 -2.85 -12.56 -11.34
C ARG A 106 -2.74 -12.79 -12.86
N SER A 107 -3.47 -12.05 -13.68
CA SER A 107 -3.31 -12.10 -15.14
C SER A 107 -1.98 -11.47 -15.57
N GLY A 108 -1.51 -10.45 -14.85
CA GLY A 108 -0.20 -9.81 -15.00
C GLY A 108 0.98 -10.78 -14.82
N TRP A 109 0.81 -11.90 -14.11
CA TRP A 109 1.85 -12.94 -13.97
C TRP A 109 2.24 -13.54 -15.33
N ARG A 110 1.30 -13.55 -16.29
CA ARG A 110 1.52 -14.09 -17.65
C ARG A 110 2.29 -13.14 -18.56
N SER A 111 2.39 -11.86 -18.22
CA SER A 111 3.00 -10.83 -19.07
C SER A 111 4.53 -10.95 -19.21
N GLY A 112 5.18 -11.79 -18.39
CA GLY A 112 6.64 -11.85 -18.35
C GLY A 112 7.30 -10.68 -17.58
N ARG A 113 6.53 -9.68 -17.14
CA ARG A 113 7.03 -8.49 -16.43
C ARG A 113 7.13 -8.67 -14.91
N LEU A 114 8.17 -8.10 -14.30
CA LEU A 114 8.31 -7.99 -12.85
C LEU A 114 8.05 -6.55 -12.42
N PRO A 115 6.99 -6.27 -11.63
CA PRO A 115 6.68 -4.92 -11.18
C PRO A 115 7.68 -4.51 -10.09
N MET A 116 8.12 -3.24 -10.10
CA MET A 116 9.03 -2.73 -9.06
C MET A 116 8.29 -2.57 -7.72
N MET A 117 7.09 -2.00 -7.72
CA MET A 117 6.23 -1.88 -6.53
C MET A 117 4.75 -1.86 -6.98
N PRO A 118 4.11 -3.03 -7.18
CA PRO A 118 2.72 -3.08 -7.60
C PRO A 118 1.78 -2.61 -6.49
N ARG A 119 0.61 -2.10 -6.87
CA ARG A 119 -0.48 -1.77 -5.95
C ARG A 119 -1.38 -2.99 -5.73
N PHE A 120 -1.66 -3.27 -4.45
CA PHE A 120 -2.54 -4.36 -4.02
C PHE A 120 -3.88 -3.80 -3.51
N ILE A 121 -4.99 -4.55 -3.68
CA ILE A 121 -6.34 -4.17 -3.22
C ILE A 121 -6.73 -4.99 -2.01
N GLY A 122 -7.43 -4.38 -1.06
CA GLY A 122 -8.49 -5.07 -0.30
C GLY A 122 -8.08 -6.24 0.60
N GLY A 123 -6.80 -6.38 0.93
CA GLY A 123 -6.30 -7.47 1.77
C GLY A 123 -5.54 -7.01 3.00
N SER A 124 -5.14 -7.97 3.82
CA SER A 124 -4.23 -7.80 4.95
C SER A 124 -2.77 -7.66 4.48
N MET A 125 -1.84 -7.22 5.34
CA MET A 125 -0.41 -7.21 4.99
C MET A 125 0.10 -8.61 4.70
N PHE A 126 -0.43 -9.62 5.41
CA PHE A 126 -0.15 -11.01 5.10
C PHE A 126 -0.51 -11.36 3.65
N GLU A 127 -1.69 -10.97 3.17
CA GLU A 127 -2.10 -11.23 1.79
C GLU A 127 -1.24 -10.47 0.78
N ILE A 128 -1.01 -9.17 1.02
CA ILE A 128 -0.15 -8.31 0.19
C ILE A 128 1.24 -8.93 0.01
N MET A 129 1.84 -9.41 1.09
CA MET A 129 3.16 -10.03 1.05
C MET A 129 3.16 -11.39 0.37
N THR A 130 2.12 -12.19 0.62
CA THR A 130 2.01 -13.55 0.09
C THR A 130 1.78 -13.53 -1.42
N GLU A 131 1.11 -12.50 -1.96
CA GLU A 131 0.99 -12.33 -3.41
C GLU A 131 2.35 -12.23 -4.12
N TRP A 132 3.35 -11.60 -3.49
CA TRP A 132 4.71 -11.57 -4.04
C TRP A 132 5.39 -12.95 -3.97
N LEU A 133 5.19 -13.71 -2.88
CA LEU A 133 5.72 -15.07 -2.77
C LEU A 133 5.11 -15.99 -3.83
N ASP A 134 3.80 -15.89 -4.08
CA ASP A 134 3.13 -16.64 -5.14
C ASP A 134 3.71 -16.31 -6.53
N LEU A 135 3.97 -15.03 -6.80
CA LEU A 135 4.65 -14.58 -8.02
C LEU A 135 6.06 -15.19 -8.12
N ALA A 136 6.81 -15.22 -7.02
CA ALA A 136 8.15 -15.81 -6.98
C ALA A 136 8.13 -17.30 -7.32
N PHE A 137 7.23 -18.08 -6.72
CA PHE A 137 7.06 -19.49 -7.03
C PHE A 137 6.63 -19.72 -8.48
N TYR A 138 5.68 -18.94 -8.98
CA TYR A 138 5.28 -19.01 -10.38
C TYR A 138 6.47 -18.75 -11.33
N ARG A 139 7.29 -17.73 -11.03
CA ARG A 139 8.45 -17.34 -11.86
C ARG A 139 9.56 -18.35 -11.85
N LEU A 140 9.87 -18.88 -10.68
CA LEU A 140 10.91 -19.90 -10.49
C LEU A 140 10.43 -21.29 -10.89
N ARG A 141 9.16 -21.45 -11.29
CA ARG A 141 8.51 -22.73 -11.62
C ARG A 141 8.60 -23.73 -10.45
N ILE A 142 8.49 -23.20 -9.24
CA ILE A 142 8.45 -23.96 -7.99
C ILE A 142 6.97 -24.19 -7.65
N PRO A 143 6.54 -25.44 -7.38
CA PRO A 143 5.19 -25.69 -6.88
C PRO A 143 4.97 -24.98 -5.54
N ALA A 144 3.91 -24.19 -5.42
CA ALA A 144 3.54 -23.60 -4.14
C ALA A 144 3.12 -24.73 -3.17
N PRO A 145 3.68 -24.81 -1.95
CA PRO A 145 3.37 -25.89 -1.00
C PRO A 145 2.05 -25.65 -0.24
N TYR A 146 1.31 -24.60 -0.59
CA TYR A 146 0.06 -24.17 0.04
C TYR A 146 -0.95 -23.74 -1.05
N PRO A 147 -2.26 -23.74 -0.77
CA PRO A 147 -3.26 -23.28 -1.71
C PRO A 147 -3.06 -21.79 -2.02
N ALA A 148 -3.08 -21.43 -3.30
CA ALA A 148 -2.97 -20.04 -3.71
C ALA A 148 -4.15 -19.24 -3.14
N SER A 149 -3.86 -18.07 -2.57
CA SER A 149 -4.84 -17.11 -2.06
C SER A 149 -5.98 -16.87 -3.05
N LEU A 150 -7.23 -16.67 -2.62
CA LEU A 150 -8.24 -16.13 -3.53
C LEU A 150 -7.83 -14.70 -3.95
N PRO A 151 -8.07 -14.26 -5.20
CA PRO A 151 -7.72 -12.89 -5.60
C PRO A 151 -8.36 -11.87 -4.67
N SER A 152 -7.63 -10.83 -4.29
CA SER A 152 -8.04 -9.79 -3.33
C SER A 152 -9.24 -8.91 -3.78
N GLY A 153 -9.89 -9.26 -4.88
CA GLY A 153 -11.20 -8.75 -5.32
C GLY A 153 -12.37 -9.72 -5.13
N SER A 154 -12.11 -10.90 -4.58
CA SER A 154 -13.08 -11.96 -4.24
C SER A 154 -13.40 -12.00 -2.74
N ALA A 155 -12.86 -11.07 -1.94
CA ALA A 155 -13.14 -11.00 -0.51
C ALA A 155 -14.66 -10.94 -0.31
N LEU A 156 -15.19 -11.94 0.42
CA LEU A 156 -16.54 -11.87 0.94
C LEU A 156 -16.68 -10.55 1.72
N PRO A 157 -17.86 -9.92 1.75
CA PRO A 157 -18.06 -8.71 2.54
C PRO A 157 -17.56 -8.99 3.97
N VAL A 158 -16.61 -8.17 4.44
CA VAL A 158 -16.08 -8.26 5.79
C VAL A 158 -17.27 -8.20 6.74
N SER A 159 -17.43 -9.23 7.56
CA SER A 159 -18.49 -9.25 8.57
C SER A 159 -18.15 -8.21 9.62
N VAL A 160 -18.89 -7.09 9.61
CA VAL A 160 -18.74 -6.07 10.65
C VAL A 160 -19.66 -6.45 11.80
N SER A 161 -19.07 -6.89 12.91
CA SER A 161 -19.80 -7.08 14.16
C SER A 161 -20.10 -5.71 14.77
N VAL A 162 -21.38 -5.46 15.08
CA VAL A 162 -21.78 -4.28 15.85
C VAL A 162 -21.97 -4.75 17.30
N PRO A 163 -21.09 -4.35 18.24
CA PRO A 163 -21.25 -4.73 19.63
C PRO A 163 -22.58 -4.19 20.17
N PRO A 164 -23.36 -5.01 20.92
CA PRO A 164 -24.69 -4.65 21.38
C PRO A 164 -24.67 -3.59 22.50
N SER A 165 -23.54 -3.47 23.20
CA SER A 165 -23.32 -2.51 24.28
C SER A 165 -21.85 -2.09 24.31
N PRO A 166 -21.52 -0.93 24.92
CA PRO A 166 -20.14 -0.54 25.13
C PRO A 166 -19.38 -1.62 25.94
N PRO A 167 -18.18 -2.05 25.49
CA PRO A 167 -17.35 -2.96 26.28
C PRO A 167 -16.90 -2.27 27.57
N ILE A 168 -16.68 -3.05 28.62
CA ILE A 168 -16.31 -2.52 29.93
C ILE A 168 -14.84 -2.09 29.88
N LEU A 169 -14.55 -0.83 30.19
CA LEU A 169 -13.18 -0.40 30.44
C LEU A 169 -12.70 -0.85 31.83
N PRO A 170 -11.40 -1.15 31.99
CA PRO A 170 -10.78 -1.40 33.29
C PRO A 170 -10.99 -0.27 34.30
N SER A 171 -10.70 -0.56 35.57
CA SER A 171 -10.77 0.45 36.63
C SER A 171 -9.83 1.63 36.37
N GLY A 172 -10.07 2.79 36.99
CA GLY A 172 -9.25 4.00 36.75
C GLY A 172 -7.74 3.80 37.03
N SER A 173 -7.38 3.00 38.03
CA SER A 173 -5.97 2.64 38.29
C SER A 173 -5.36 1.78 37.20
N GLU A 174 -6.11 0.82 36.65
CA GLU A 174 -5.67 -0.04 35.56
C GLU A 174 -5.58 0.76 34.25
N MET A 175 -6.54 1.66 33.99
CA MET A 175 -6.52 2.56 32.85
C MET A 175 -5.28 3.46 32.85
N ARG A 176 -4.85 3.98 34.01
CA ARG A 176 -3.59 4.73 34.10
C ARG A 176 -2.37 3.88 33.73
N LEU A 177 -2.34 2.62 34.12
CA LEU A 177 -1.27 1.69 33.72
C LEU A 177 -1.27 1.45 32.21
N LEU A 178 -2.45 1.28 31.60
CA LEU A 178 -2.59 1.18 30.15
C LEU A 178 -2.15 2.47 29.45
N GLY A 179 -2.48 3.64 29.99
CA GLY A 179 -2.00 4.94 29.51
C GLY A 179 -0.48 5.07 29.56
N GLN A 180 0.17 4.58 30.63
CA GLN A 180 1.63 4.53 30.73
C GLN A 180 2.24 3.62 29.65
N ARG A 181 1.65 2.45 29.40
CA ARG A 181 2.11 1.55 28.33
C ARG A 181 1.92 2.18 26.96
N PHE A 182 0.81 2.85 26.72
CA PHE A 182 0.56 3.58 25.49
C PHE A 182 1.62 4.68 25.25
N LEU A 183 1.97 5.43 26.29
CA LEU A 183 3.06 6.42 26.27
C LEU A 183 4.40 5.80 25.87
N GLN A 184 4.74 4.66 26.47
CA GLN A 184 6.00 3.95 26.25
C GLN A 184 6.08 3.23 24.91
N THR A 185 4.97 3.17 24.15
CA THR A 185 4.88 2.36 22.93
C THR A 185 4.50 3.22 21.74
N VAL A 186 3.22 3.46 21.49
CA VAL A 186 2.75 4.25 20.34
C VAL A 186 3.29 5.68 20.40
N CYS A 187 3.21 6.35 21.56
CA CYS A 187 3.67 7.74 21.67
C CYS A 187 5.20 7.90 21.64
N CYS A 188 5.96 6.83 21.88
CA CYS A 188 7.41 6.85 21.69
C CYS A 188 7.78 7.05 20.21
N ILE A 189 6.97 6.50 19.30
CA ILE A 189 7.15 6.65 17.85
C ILE A 189 6.38 7.85 17.31
N PHE A 190 5.14 8.05 17.77
CA PHE A 190 4.24 9.11 17.34
C PHE A 190 3.74 9.92 18.55
N PRO A 191 4.47 10.95 19.01
CA PRO A 191 4.07 11.79 20.14
C PRO A 191 3.00 12.80 19.74
N PHE A 192 1.85 12.33 19.25
CA PHE A 192 0.72 13.17 18.81
C PHE A 192 -0.16 13.67 19.98
N MET A 193 0.05 13.14 21.19
CA MET A 193 -0.60 13.55 22.43
C MET A 193 0.42 13.73 23.55
N THR A 194 0.13 14.65 24.46
CA THR A 194 0.92 14.86 25.67
C THR A 194 0.53 13.88 26.77
N GLU A 195 1.44 13.63 27.70
CA GLU A 195 1.21 12.81 28.89
C GLU A 195 0.00 13.29 29.71
N GLY A 196 -0.16 14.60 29.87
CA GLY A 196 -1.31 15.18 30.57
C GLY A 196 -2.65 14.89 29.90
N GLU A 197 -2.73 14.99 28.57
CA GLU A 197 -3.95 14.67 27.81
C GLU A 197 -4.32 13.19 27.95
N ILE A 198 -3.33 12.30 27.92
CA ILE A 198 -3.54 10.85 28.04
C ILE A 198 -4.08 10.49 29.41
N TYR A 199 -3.48 11.00 30.49
CA TYR A 199 -3.98 10.72 31.84
C TYR A 199 -5.33 11.37 32.12
N GLN A 200 -5.61 12.54 31.55
CA GLN A 200 -6.94 13.13 31.64
C GLN A 200 -8.01 12.23 31.01
N ILE A 201 -7.70 11.56 29.90
CA ILE A 201 -8.62 10.59 29.26
C ILE A 201 -8.76 9.33 30.11
N CYS A 202 -7.65 8.80 30.64
CA CYS A 202 -7.66 7.59 31.49
C CYS A 202 -8.44 7.79 32.81
N ASP A 203 -8.46 9.01 33.34
CA ASP A 203 -9.15 9.36 34.59
C ASP A 203 -10.63 9.73 34.39
N SER A 204 -11.04 9.95 33.15
CA SER A 204 -12.41 10.37 32.84
C SER A 204 -13.37 9.19 32.89
N ASN A 205 -14.50 9.32 33.59
CA ASN A 205 -15.56 8.31 33.70
C ASN A 205 -16.38 8.11 32.40
N LEU A 206 -15.77 8.23 31.23
CA LEU A 206 -16.44 8.13 29.91
C LEU A 206 -17.60 9.11 29.67
N THR A 207 -17.86 10.08 30.57
CA THR A 207 -18.86 11.14 30.40
C THR A 207 -18.39 12.27 29.46
N GLY A 208 -17.31 12.03 28.71
CA GLY A 208 -16.69 12.98 27.78
C GLY A 208 -17.33 12.98 26.39
N SER A 209 -16.72 13.74 25.50
CA SER A 209 -17.07 13.76 24.07
C SER A 209 -16.90 12.36 23.43
N PRO A 210 -17.67 12.01 22.37
CA PRO A 210 -17.41 10.83 21.55
C PRO A 210 -15.92 10.61 21.19
N SER A 211 -15.15 11.68 20.88
CA SER A 211 -13.71 11.55 20.64
C SER A 211 -12.93 11.11 21.89
N GLY A 212 -13.25 11.67 23.06
CA GLY A 212 -12.63 11.28 24.32
C GLY A 212 -12.95 9.83 24.70
N GLN A 213 -14.19 9.39 24.48
CA GLN A 213 -14.59 7.99 24.65
C GLN A 213 -13.81 7.07 23.70
N ALA A 214 -13.78 7.40 22.41
CA ALA A 214 -13.03 6.62 21.42
C ALA A 214 -11.53 6.53 21.78
N LEU A 215 -10.92 7.63 22.22
CA LEU A 215 -9.52 7.63 22.68
C LEU A 215 -9.30 6.70 23.88
N ALA A 216 -10.20 6.69 24.88
CA ALA A 216 -10.06 5.80 26.03
C ALA A 216 -10.06 4.32 25.61
N TYR A 217 -10.99 3.92 24.74
CA TYR A 217 -11.04 2.56 24.19
C TYR A 217 -9.83 2.22 23.32
N LEU A 218 -9.38 3.16 22.49
CA LEU A 218 -8.22 2.95 21.61
C LEU A 218 -6.89 2.88 22.38
N ILE A 219 -6.73 3.67 23.45
CA ILE A 219 -5.60 3.58 24.38
C ILE A 219 -5.59 2.20 25.03
N ALA A 220 -6.75 1.73 25.51
CA ALA A 220 -6.87 0.39 26.08
C ALA A 220 -6.57 -0.70 25.05
N ALA A 221 -7.05 -0.57 23.81
CA ALA A 221 -6.77 -1.49 22.71
C ALA A 221 -5.27 -1.56 22.38
N ALA A 222 -4.64 -0.40 22.16
CA ALA A 222 -3.21 -0.32 21.86
C ALA A 222 -2.36 -0.89 23.00
N ALA A 223 -2.68 -0.56 24.25
CA ALA A 223 -1.98 -1.10 25.41
C ALA A 223 -2.20 -2.61 25.57
N SER A 224 -3.39 -3.13 25.25
CA SER A 224 -3.67 -4.58 25.28
C SER A 224 -2.91 -5.35 24.20
N MET A 225 -2.44 -4.70 23.14
CA MET A 225 -1.56 -5.35 22.15
C MET A 225 -0.14 -5.61 22.69
N THR A 226 0.25 -4.98 23.79
CA THR A 226 1.58 -5.16 24.43
C THR A 226 1.68 -6.43 25.27
N GLU A 227 0.58 -6.88 25.88
CA GLU A 227 0.53 -8.07 26.75
C GLU A 227 -0.59 -9.01 26.30
N GLY A 228 -0.36 -10.32 26.27
CA GLY A 228 -1.33 -11.33 25.77
C GLY A 228 -2.55 -11.57 26.67
N GLY A 229 -3.12 -10.54 27.29
CA GLY A 229 -4.15 -10.64 28.33
C GLY A 229 -5.59 -10.31 27.90
N SER A 230 -5.80 -9.40 26.95
CA SER A 230 -7.16 -8.96 26.53
C SER A 230 -7.24 -8.73 25.02
N GLN A 231 -8.35 -9.19 24.42
CA GLN A 231 -8.61 -9.11 22.98
C GLN A 231 -9.00 -7.68 22.58
N PRO A 232 -8.17 -6.94 21.80
CA PRO A 232 -8.45 -5.55 21.41
C PRO A 232 -9.66 -5.41 20.46
N GLU A 233 -10.17 -6.50 19.91
CA GLU A 233 -11.20 -6.54 18.87
C GLU A 233 -12.52 -5.91 19.33
N ASP A 234 -12.94 -6.15 20.58
CA ASP A 234 -14.18 -5.57 21.12
C ASP A 234 -14.10 -4.04 21.20
N TYR A 235 -12.94 -3.50 21.60
CA TYR A 235 -12.69 -2.06 21.64
C TYR A 235 -12.64 -1.47 20.22
N ILE A 236 -11.95 -2.15 19.30
CA ILE A 236 -11.88 -1.77 17.88
C ILE A 236 -13.29 -1.71 17.26
N ALA A 237 -14.09 -2.75 17.47
CA ALA A 237 -15.46 -2.84 16.95
C ALA A 237 -16.35 -1.75 17.54
N TYR A 238 -16.23 -1.45 18.84
CA TYR A 238 -16.98 -0.37 19.46
C TYR A 238 -16.56 1.02 18.94
N CYS A 239 -15.26 1.28 18.81
CA CYS A 239 -14.75 2.52 18.21
C CYS A 239 -15.24 2.73 16.77
N ASN A 240 -15.44 1.65 16.00
CA ASN A 240 -16.05 1.74 14.67
C ASN A 240 -17.48 2.30 14.73
N THR A 241 -18.27 1.93 15.74
CA THR A 241 -19.63 2.48 15.93
C THR A 241 -19.62 3.97 16.29
N LEU A 242 -18.56 4.44 16.96
CA LEU A 242 -18.39 5.84 17.34
C LEU A 242 -17.85 6.71 16.20
N LEU A 243 -17.25 6.13 15.16
CA LEU A 243 -16.50 6.87 14.13
C LEU A 243 -17.28 8.02 13.51
N GLY A 244 -18.57 7.81 13.19
CA GLY A 244 -19.43 8.86 12.63
C GLY A 244 -19.63 10.04 13.57
N HIS A 245 -19.71 9.79 14.88
CA HIS A 245 -19.82 10.84 15.90
C HIS A 245 -18.49 11.58 16.08
N VAL A 246 -17.36 10.85 16.13
CA VAL A 246 -16.01 11.43 16.21
C VAL A 246 -15.77 12.38 15.03
N VAL A 247 -16.11 11.96 13.81
CA VAL A 247 -15.99 12.77 12.59
C VAL A 247 -16.79 14.07 12.67
N ALA A 248 -17.96 14.04 13.31
CA ALA A 248 -18.85 15.20 13.43
C ALA A 248 -18.30 16.28 14.38
N GLU A 249 -17.44 15.94 15.35
CA GLU A 249 -16.92 16.89 16.33
C GLU A 249 -15.94 17.90 15.74
N ARG A 250 -15.13 17.51 14.76
CA ARG A 250 -14.16 18.38 14.07
C ARG A 250 -13.25 19.15 15.06
N THR A 251 -12.71 18.44 16.04
CA THR A 251 -11.76 18.95 17.05
C THR A 251 -10.38 18.35 16.85
N LEU A 252 -9.37 18.89 17.56
CA LEU A 252 -8.04 18.24 17.63
C LEU A 252 -8.16 16.81 18.17
N GLN A 253 -8.93 16.59 19.23
CA GLN A 253 -9.19 15.26 19.78
C GLN A 253 -9.83 14.32 18.75
N SER A 254 -10.74 14.80 17.90
CA SER A 254 -11.33 13.95 16.85
C SER A 254 -10.28 13.49 15.82
N ALA A 255 -9.35 14.36 15.44
CA ALA A 255 -8.25 14.00 14.55
C ALA A 255 -7.28 13.01 15.22
N GLN A 256 -6.95 13.23 16.50
CA GLN A 256 -6.11 12.33 17.29
C GLN A 256 -6.76 10.96 17.49
N ALA A 257 -8.09 10.90 17.74
CA ALA A 257 -8.84 9.66 17.87
C ALA A 257 -8.83 8.84 16.57
N ILE A 258 -9.11 9.49 15.43
CA ILE A 258 -9.10 8.83 14.12
C ILE A 258 -7.69 8.37 13.75
N PHE A 259 -6.67 9.18 14.06
CA PHE A 259 -5.28 8.81 13.84
C PHE A 259 -4.87 7.57 14.65
N LEU A 260 -5.16 7.55 15.95
CA LEU A 260 -4.90 6.38 16.79
C LEU A 260 -5.69 5.16 16.30
N PHE A 261 -6.92 5.35 15.85
CA PHE A 261 -7.72 4.25 15.30
C PHE A 261 -7.04 3.62 14.08
N ALA A 262 -6.49 4.43 13.17
CA ALA A 262 -5.73 3.94 12.03
C ALA A 262 -4.48 3.14 12.46
N ILE A 263 -3.74 3.59 13.48
CA ILE A 263 -2.58 2.86 14.02
C ILE A 263 -2.99 1.50 14.59
N VAL A 264 -4.08 1.46 15.38
CA VAL A 264 -4.60 0.22 16.00
C VAL A 264 -5.07 -0.76 14.93
N LEU A 265 -5.84 -0.30 13.93
CA LEU A 265 -6.27 -1.12 12.81
C LEU A 265 -5.07 -1.68 12.03
N ARG A 266 -4.06 -0.84 11.78
CA ARG A 266 -2.86 -1.25 11.08
C ARG A 266 -2.07 -2.31 11.85
N SER A 267 -1.98 -2.15 13.16
CA SER A 267 -1.32 -3.09 14.07
C SER A 267 -2.09 -4.41 14.21
N SER A 268 -3.36 -4.44 13.81
CA SER A 268 -4.22 -5.64 13.76
C SER A 268 -4.32 -6.25 12.35
N ASP A 269 -3.37 -5.89 11.49
CA ASP A 269 -3.30 -6.31 10.08
C ASP A 269 -4.51 -5.92 9.18
N HIS A 270 -5.32 -4.96 9.60
CA HIS A 270 -6.42 -4.40 8.80
C HIS A 270 -5.96 -3.20 7.95
N ILE A 271 -4.89 -3.37 7.15
CA ILE A 271 -4.22 -2.29 6.41
C ILE A 271 -5.15 -1.50 5.48
N ALA A 272 -6.07 -2.16 4.78
CA ALA A 272 -7.02 -1.48 3.89
C ALA A 272 -7.98 -0.56 4.66
N TRP A 273 -8.48 -1.03 5.81
CA TRP A 273 -9.37 -0.26 6.66
C TRP A 273 -8.62 0.87 7.38
N ALA A 274 -7.41 0.59 7.87
CA ALA A 274 -6.53 1.60 8.44
C ALA A 274 -6.28 2.76 7.45
N TRP A 275 -6.10 2.46 6.16
CA TRP A 275 -5.95 3.48 5.12
C TRP A 275 -7.20 4.36 5.00
N ASP A 276 -8.38 3.76 4.91
CA ASP A 276 -9.62 4.51 4.72
C ASP A 276 -9.94 5.41 5.94
N VAL A 277 -9.70 4.89 7.16
CA VAL A 277 -9.82 5.66 8.41
C VAL A 277 -8.78 6.78 8.47
N LEU A 278 -7.53 6.52 8.09
CA LEU A 278 -6.50 7.55 8.04
C LEU A 278 -6.85 8.66 7.06
N CYS A 279 -7.35 8.33 5.86
CA CYS A 279 -7.76 9.32 4.88
C CYS A 279 -8.85 10.26 5.41
N LEU A 280 -9.78 9.72 6.21
CA LEU A 280 -10.78 10.52 6.91
C LEU A 280 -10.14 11.46 7.93
N GLY A 281 -9.18 10.97 8.71
CA GLY A 281 -8.41 11.76 9.67
C GLY A 281 -7.63 12.90 9.00
N VAL A 282 -6.97 12.63 7.87
CA VAL A 282 -6.25 13.63 7.07
C VAL A 282 -7.20 14.72 6.58
N SER A 283 -8.34 14.33 6.02
CA SER A 283 -9.36 15.26 5.53
C SER A 283 -9.88 16.18 6.66
N ILE A 284 -10.16 15.60 7.83
CA ILE A 284 -10.58 16.36 9.01
C ILE A 284 -9.49 17.32 9.44
N ALA A 285 -8.26 16.82 9.67
CA ALA A 285 -7.13 17.62 10.12
C ALA A 285 -6.87 18.84 9.22
N GLN A 286 -6.92 18.66 7.90
CA GLN A 286 -6.80 19.75 6.94
C GLN A 286 -7.96 20.74 7.02
N SER A 287 -9.20 20.23 7.12
CA SER A 287 -10.40 21.07 7.15
C SER A 287 -10.51 21.98 8.38
N ILE A 288 -9.93 21.57 9.50
CA ILE A 288 -9.91 22.34 10.75
C ILE A 288 -8.60 23.11 10.95
N GLY A 289 -7.68 23.03 9.98
CA GLY A 289 -6.44 23.80 9.97
C GLY A 289 -5.31 23.24 10.85
N ILE A 290 -5.35 21.97 11.27
CA ILE A 290 -4.24 21.33 12.01
C ILE A 290 -2.94 21.36 11.20
N ASN A 291 -3.03 21.26 9.87
CA ASN A 291 -1.90 21.32 8.97
C ASN A 291 -1.23 22.70 8.87
N GLN A 292 -1.88 23.74 9.39
CA GLN A 292 -1.33 25.11 9.48
C GLN A 292 -0.96 25.42 10.94
N ALA A 293 -0.50 24.40 11.66
CA ALA A 293 -0.35 24.34 13.11
C ALA A 293 -0.04 25.69 13.76
N THR A 294 -0.96 26.17 14.60
CA THR A 294 -0.78 27.38 15.42
C THR A 294 -0.31 27.06 16.84
N THR A 295 -0.37 25.78 17.23
CA THR A 295 0.02 25.28 18.55
C THR A 295 0.96 24.09 18.42
N ALA A 296 1.78 23.84 19.45
CA ALA A 296 2.69 22.70 19.50
C ALA A 296 1.95 21.34 19.39
N ALA A 297 0.76 21.22 19.98
CA ALA A 297 -0.06 20.00 19.94
C ALA A 297 -0.59 19.70 18.52
N GLN A 298 -1.07 20.73 17.80
CA GLN A 298 -1.47 20.60 16.40
C GLN A 298 -0.28 20.24 15.52
N GLY A 299 0.86 20.91 15.72
CA GLY A 299 2.09 20.63 14.98
C GLY A 299 2.54 19.18 15.18
N SER A 300 2.50 18.70 16.42
CA SER A 300 2.84 17.33 16.79
C SER A 300 1.92 16.29 16.15
N THR A 301 0.61 16.54 16.22
CA THR A 301 -0.39 15.70 15.56
C THR A 301 -0.19 15.67 14.05
N TRP A 302 0.02 16.82 13.41
CA TRP A 302 0.14 16.91 11.95
C TRP A 302 1.33 16.13 11.40
N TRP A 303 2.52 16.30 11.98
CA TRP A 303 3.69 15.59 11.45
C TRP A 303 3.60 14.08 11.69
N CYS A 304 2.98 13.62 12.80
CA CYS A 304 2.73 12.21 13.03
C CYS A 304 1.78 11.62 11.97
N VAL A 305 0.68 12.32 11.69
CA VAL A 305 -0.27 11.95 10.62
C VAL A 305 0.45 11.91 9.26
N TYR A 306 1.29 12.91 8.96
CA TYR A 306 2.08 12.98 7.74
C TYR A 306 3.02 11.77 7.55
N VAL A 307 3.80 11.44 8.58
CA VAL A 307 4.75 10.33 8.55
C VAL A 307 4.03 9.00 8.38
N PHE A 308 3.00 8.75 9.19
CA PHE A 308 2.25 7.50 9.16
C PHE A 308 1.49 7.31 7.84
N GLU A 309 0.92 8.38 7.26
CA GLU A 309 0.26 8.31 5.95
C GLU A 309 1.20 7.87 4.84
N LYS A 310 2.43 8.43 4.80
CA LYS A 310 3.42 8.04 3.80
C LYS A 310 3.92 6.62 3.99
N ILE A 311 4.08 6.18 5.23
CA ILE A 311 4.43 4.79 5.55
C ILE A 311 3.31 3.85 5.08
N LEU A 312 2.05 4.16 5.39
CA LEU A 312 0.91 3.33 5.03
C LEU A 312 0.68 3.32 3.51
N ALA A 313 0.92 4.45 2.84
CA ALA A 313 0.93 4.57 1.39
C ALA A 313 1.99 3.64 0.77
N PHE A 314 3.21 3.68 1.31
CA PHE A 314 4.34 2.85 0.90
C PHE A 314 4.05 1.36 1.04
N GLU A 315 3.54 0.93 2.19
CA GLU A 315 3.22 -0.46 2.47
C GLU A 315 2.11 -1.02 1.59
N SER A 316 1.07 -0.22 1.32
CA SER A 316 -0.09 -0.64 0.54
C SER A 316 0.07 -0.42 -0.98
N GLY A 317 1.16 0.22 -1.41
CA GLY A 317 1.36 0.62 -2.81
C GLY A 317 0.36 1.70 -3.28
N ARG A 318 -0.30 2.42 -2.36
CA ARG A 318 -1.26 3.51 -2.67
C ARG A 318 -0.55 4.85 -2.81
N ALA A 319 -1.03 5.71 -3.71
CA ALA A 319 -0.50 7.06 -3.82
C ALA A 319 -0.80 7.86 -2.54
N SER A 320 0.20 8.60 -2.05
CA SER A 320 0.03 9.51 -0.91
C SER A 320 -0.98 10.61 -1.26
N MET A 321 -1.83 10.95 -0.31
CA MET A 321 -2.84 12.01 -0.42
C MET A 321 -2.38 13.34 0.19
N ILE A 322 -1.31 13.33 0.98
CA ILE A 322 -0.81 14.54 1.64
C ILE A 322 0.29 15.18 0.81
N TRP A 323 0.02 16.40 0.35
CA TRP A 323 1.02 17.30 -0.21
C TRP A 323 1.27 18.47 0.74
N ASP A 324 2.39 18.43 1.46
CA ASP A 324 2.82 19.49 2.39
C ASP A 324 4.21 19.97 1.99
N ARG A 325 4.31 21.19 1.47
CA ARG A 325 5.58 21.72 0.93
C ARG A 325 6.62 21.95 2.02
N GLU A 326 6.20 22.28 3.23
CA GLU A 326 7.12 22.57 4.33
C GLU A 326 7.76 21.28 4.81
N LEU A 327 6.94 20.29 5.18
CA LEU A 327 7.44 18.99 5.63
C LEU A 327 8.20 18.23 4.52
N SER A 328 7.89 18.48 3.25
CA SER A 328 8.63 17.90 2.13
C SER A 328 10.00 18.56 1.89
N ARG A 329 10.21 19.82 2.30
CA ARG A 329 11.47 20.56 2.12
C ARG A 329 12.39 20.48 3.34
N SER A 330 11.83 20.49 4.53
CA SER A 330 12.54 20.70 5.80
C SER A 330 13.29 19.47 6.32
N ALA A 331 13.56 18.47 5.48
CA ALA A 331 14.37 17.30 5.84
C ALA A 331 15.89 17.61 5.94
N GLN A 332 16.31 18.85 5.69
CA GLN A 332 17.68 19.30 5.96
C GLN A 332 17.71 19.80 7.41
N LEU A 333 18.20 18.96 8.32
CA LEU A 333 18.51 19.34 9.70
C LEU A 333 19.48 20.53 9.66
N ASP A 334 19.20 21.60 10.40
CA ASP A 334 20.26 22.52 10.80
C ASP A 334 21.13 21.76 11.81
N ASP A 335 22.41 21.55 11.50
CA ASP A 335 23.35 20.78 12.33
C ASP A 335 23.53 21.35 13.76
N ASP A 336 23.01 22.55 14.04
CA ASP A 336 23.14 23.28 15.31
C ASP A 336 21.97 23.03 16.31
N ASP A 337 20.91 22.30 15.95
CA ASP A 337 19.77 22.03 16.85
C ASP A 337 19.99 20.73 17.66
N ASP A 338 20.36 20.87 18.93
CA ASP A 338 20.67 19.75 19.85
C ASP A 338 19.41 19.17 20.54
N ASP A 339 18.19 19.62 20.21
CA ASP A 339 16.96 19.02 20.74
C ASP A 339 16.73 17.60 20.16
N PRO A 340 16.80 16.54 20.99
CA PRO A 340 16.59 15.16 20.53
C PRO A 340 15.20 14.94 19.92
N THR A 341 14.19 15.68 20.39
CA THR A 341 12.81 15.54 19.94
C THR A 341 12.64 16.10 18.53
N ALA A 342 13.15 17.31 18.27
CA ALA A 342 13.20 17.90 16.94
C ALA A 342 13.99 17.01 15.97
N LYS A 343 15.14 16.50 16.40
CA LYS A 343 15.99 15.61 15.60
C LYS A 343 15.27 14.31 15.20
N TYR A 344 14.57 13.68 16.14
CA TYR A 344 13.75 12.49 15.85
C TYR A 344 12.63 12.79 14.86
N LYS A 345 11.86 13.86 15.12
CA LYS A 345 10.77 14.31 14.23
C LYS A 345 11.26 14.48 12.79
N TRP A 346 12.37 15.19 12.58
CA TRP A 346 12.91 15.43 11.24
C TRP A 346 13.47 14.17 10.59
N THR A 347 14.04 13.26 11.40
CA THR A 347 14.48 11.95 10.92
C THR A 347 13.29 11.12 10.40
N CYS A 348 12.17 11.10 11.12
CA CYS A 348 10.94 10.44 10.69
C CYS A 348 10.33 11.07 9.43
N ILE A 349 10.29 12.40 9.35
CA ILE A 349 9.81 13.12 8.16
C ILE A 349 10.69 12.81 6.95
N SER A 350 12.01 12.82 7.13
CA SER A 350 12.98 12.48 6.08
C SER A 350 12.78 11.04 5.59
N LEU A 351 12.60 10.07 6.51
CA LEU A 351 12.27 8.68 6.17
C LEU A 351 10.98 8.62 5.34
N ALA A 352 9.91 9.27 5.81
CA ALA A 352 8.62 9.28 5.14
C ALA A 352 8.71 9.84 3.71
N ASN A 353 9.51 10.90 3.52
CA ASN A 353 9.77 11.49 2.20
C ASN A 353 10.58 10.55 1.29
N THR A 354 11.60 9.89 1.82
CA THR A 354 12.39 8.89 1.11
C THR A 354 11.54 7.70 0.66
N LEU A 355 10.68 7.17 1.54
CA LEU A 355 9.76 6.09 1.20
C LEU A 355 8.74 6.52 0.14
N HIS A 356 8.20 7.73 0.26
CA HIS A 356 7.26 8.29 -0.71
C HIS A 356 7.89 8.44 -2.10
N GLU A 357 9.09 9.02 -2.18
CA GLU A 357 9.84 9.20 -3.44
C GLU A 357 10.17 7.84 -4.09
N MET A 358 10.61 6.87 -3.27
CA MET A 358 10.83 5.50 -3.72
C MET A 358 9.58 4.91 -4.35
N GLN A 359 8.45 5.04 -3.67
CA GLN A 359 7.18 4.51 -4.15
C GLN A 359 6.70 5.18 -5.43
N ASP A 360 6.67 6.52 -5.48
CA ASP A 360 6.12 7.25 -6.62
C ASP A 360 6.92 6.95 -7.90
N ARG A 361 8.25 6.92 -7.78
CA ARG A 361 9.13 6.59 -8.90
C ARG A 361 9.00 5.14 -9.36
N ALA A 362 8.97 4.18 -8.42
CA ALA A 362 8.81 2.76 -8.75
C ALA A 362 7.42 2.46 -9.36
N ALA A 363 6.36 3.04 -8.79
CA ALA A 363 5.00 2.94 -9.34
C ALA A 363 4.88 3.68 -10.67
N GLY A 364 5.61 4.78 -10.86
CA GLY A 364 5.72 5.51 -12.13
C GLY A 364 6.30 4.65 -13.24
N ALA A 365 7.45 4.00 -13.00
CA ALA A 365 8.09 3.09 -13.96
C ALA A 365 7.17 1.91 -14.30
N TRP A 366 6.52 1.30 -13.31
CA TRP A 366 5.56 0.22 -13.54
C TRP A 366 4.34 0.67 -14.35
N ARG A 367 3.75 1.83 -14.03
CA ARG A 367 2.62 2.38 -14.80
C ARG A 367 3.01 2.66 -16.24
N ARG A 368 4.20 3.18 -16.50
CA ARG A 368 4.63 3.43 -17.89
C ARG A 368 4.80 2.13 -18.67
N GLU A 369 5.36 1.10 -18.04
CA GLU A 369 5.43 -0.24 -18.63
C GLU A 369 4.06 -0.81 -18.99
N GLU A 370 3.07 -0.63 -18.12
CA GLU A 370 1.75 -1.19 -18.34
C GLU A 370 0.90 -0.36 -19.32
N TRP A 371 0.96 0.96 -19.25
CA TRP A 371 0.00 1.85 -19.95
C TRP A 371 0.57 2.56 -21.17
N LEU A 372 1.88 2.72 -21.28
CA LEU A 372 2.49 3.40 -22.42
C LEU A 372 3.02 2.39 -23.44
N PRO A 373 2.97 2.70 -24.74
CA PRO A 373 3.68 1.93 -25.74
C PRO A 373 5.18 2.11 -25.52
N GLN A 374 5.80 1.14 -24.86
CA GLN A 374 7.26 1.04 -24.72
C GLN A 374 7.72 -0.38 -25.04
N SER A 375 8.90 -0.47 -25.64
CA SER A 375 9.57 -1.74 -25.88
C SER A 375 10.03 -2.37 -24.56
N VAL A 376 10.29 -3.68 -24.58
CA VAL A 376 10.83 -4.39 -23.41
C VAL A 376 12.20 -3.84 -23.01
N ASP A 377 13.04 -3.48 -24.00
CA ASP A 377 14.37 -2.90 -23.79
C ASP A 377 14.29 -1.55 -23.05
N GLU A 378 13.41 -0.65 -23.51
CA GLU A 378 13.16 0.65 -22.85
C GLU A 378 12.61 0.48 -21.42
N ALA A 379 11.71 -0.49 -21.21
CA ALA A 379 11.19 -0.79 -19.89
C ALA A 379 12.28 -1.30 -18.93
N ILE A 380 13.23 -2.11 -19.42
CA ILE A 380 14.34 -2.61 -18.62
C ILE A 380 15.33 -1.49 -18.31
N GLU A 381 15.68 -0.67 -19.30
CA GLU A 381 16.53 0.52 -19.12
C GLU A 381 15.96 1.43 -18.02
N GLU A 382 14.68 1.76 -18.12
CA GLU A 382 13.99 2.59 -17.13
C GLU A 382 14.02 1.99 -15.73
N LYS A 383 13.78 0.68 -15.60
CA LYS A 383 13.83 -0.02 -14.30
C LYS A 383 15.23 -0.01 -13.70
N ILE A 384 16.27 -0.20 -14.51
CA ILE A 384 17.67 -0.17 -14.06
C ILE A 384 18.04 1.24 -13.59
N HIS A 385 17.69 2.27 -14.36
CA HIS A 385 17.93 3.66 -13.97
C HIS A 385 17.17 4.03 -12.70
N THR A 386 15.87 3.74 -12.66
CA THR A 386 15.01 4.02 -11.50
C THR A 386 15.52 3.27 -10.27
N GLY A 387 15.79 1.97 -10.39
CA GLY A 387 16.28 1.15 -9.28
C GLY A 387 17.62 1.66 -8.73
N GLY A 388 18.53 2.07 -9.62
CA GLY A 388 19.84 2.59 -9.24
C GLY A 388 19.79 3.92 -8.49
N GLU A 389 18.98 4.85 -8.99
CA GLU A 389 18.79 6.15 -8.36
C GLU A 389 18.06 6.03 -7.01
N LEU A 390 17.08 5.12 -6.91
CA LEU A 390 16.43 4.81 -5.63
C LEU A 390 17.36 4.12 -4.64
N ALA A 391 18.27 3.27 -5.11
CA ALA A 391 19.28 2.66 -4.26
C ALA A 391 20.23 3.71 -3.65
N MET A 392 20.63 4.72 -4.43
CA MET A 392 21.41 5.85 -3.92
C MET A 392 20.61 6.73 -2.95
N LEU A 393 19.31 6.94 -3.21
CA LEU A 393 18.44 7.70 -2.32
C LEU A 393 18.38 7.05 -0.92
N LEU A 394 18.23 5.72 -0.86
CA LEU A 394 18.23 4.98 0.41
C LEU A 394 19.60 5.03 1.10
N ASP A 395 20.69 4.89 0.36
CA ASP A 395 22.04 5.01 0.92
C ASP A 395 22.33 6.40 1.49
N TYR A 396 21.93 7.44 0.76
CA TYR A 396 22.09 8.81 1.21
C TYR A 396 21.32 9.07 2.50
N TRP A 397 20.06 8.61 2.56
CA TRP A 397 19.25 8.73 3.77
C TRP A 397 19.88 7.98 4.97
N TRP A 398 20.32 6.73 4.76
CA TRP A 398 20.96 5.94 5.81
C TRP A 398 22.29 6.55 6.29
N GLY A 399 23.10 7.04 5.36
CA GLY A 399 24.37 7.71 5.67
C GLY A 399 24.21 9.03 6.41
N GLY A 400 23.08 9.72 6.19
CA GLY A 400 22.69 10.95 6.89
C GLY A 400 21.99 10.74 8.24
N LEU A 401 21.76 9.49 8.65
CA LEU A 401 21.06 9.20 9.89
C LEU A 401 21.89 9.64 11.11
N PRO A 402 21.30 10.31 12.12
CA PRO A 402 21.98 10.61 13.38
C PRO A 402 22.56 9.37 14.06
N THR A 403 23.71 9.52 14.72
CA THR A 403 24.47 8.40 15.33
C THR A 403 23.68 7.61 16.36
N GLU A 404 22.81 8.28 17.12
CA GLU A 404 21.95 7.67 18.13
C GLU A 404 20.90 6.73 17.53
N TYR A 405 20.54 6.89 16.26
CA TYR A 405 19.55 6.04 15.57
C TYR A 405 20.19 4.96 14.69
N ARG A 406 21.53 4.90 14.57
CA ARG A 406 22.24 3.89 13.77
C ARG A 406 22.34 2.55 14.51
N THR A 407 22.43 1.46 13.75
CA THR A 407 22.70 0.12 14.29
C THR A 407 24.07 0.09 14.99
N GLY A 408 24.10 -0.04 16.32
CA GLY A 408 25.31 -0.07 17.14
C GLY A 408 25.36 0.96 18.28
N SER A 409 24.42 1.91 18.34
CA SER A 409 24.16 2.77 19.49
C SER A 409 23.29 2.06 20.55
N ALA A 410 22.85 2.78 21.59
CA ALA A 410 21.88 2.26 22.55
C ALA A 410 20.55 1.89 21.84
N PHE A 411 20.23 0.59 21.85
CA PHE A 411 19.00 0.06 21.25
C PHE A 411 17.76 0.74 21.84
N SER A 412 16.98 1.41 20.99
CA SER A 412 15.75 2.10 21.36
C SER A 412 14.62 1.77 20.39
N GLN A 413 13.36 1.94 20.84
CA GLN A 413 12.20 1.71 19.98
C GLN A 413 12.22 2.58 18.72
N GLN A 414 12.68 3.83 18.85
CA GLN A 414 12.86 4.78 17.74
C GLN A 414 13.91 4.30 16.72
N SER A 415 15.08 3.87 17.20
CA SER A 415 16.13 3.32 16.34
C SER A 415 15.67 2.05 15.63
N ALA A 416 14.88 1.21 16.30
CA ALA A 416 14.32 -0.01 15.74
C ALA A 416 13.26 0.30 14.67
N PHE A 417 12.35 1.25 14.91
CA PHE A 417 11.37 1.69 13.92
C PHE A 417 12.05 2.21 12.63
N LEU A 418 13.03 3.11 12.77
CA LEU A 418 13.75 3.69 11.62
C LEU A 418 14.53 2.62 10.84
N SER A 419 15.27 1.77 11.55
CA SER A 419 16.03 0.68 10.94
C SER A 419 15.13 -0.35 10.26
N PHE A 420 13.98 -0.66 10.85
CA PHE A 420 13.02 -1.61 10.28
C PHE A 420 12.55 -1.15 8.90
N TYR A 421 12.10 0.11 8.79
CA TYR A 421 11.60 0.64 7.53
C TYR A 421 12.69 0.83 6.46
N TYR A 422 13.93 1.09 6.88
CA TYR A 422 15.07 1.06 5.95
C TYR A 422 15.30 -0.33 5.35
N GLN A 423 15.35 -1.37 6.20
CA GLN A 423 15.51 -2.74 5.72
C GLN A 423 14.32 -3.17 4.86
N TYR A 424 13.11 -2.77 5.25
CA TYR A 424 11.89 -3.02 4.49
C TYR A 424 11.96 -2.40 3.09
N ALA A 425 12.41 -1.15 2.97
CA ALA A 425 12.60 -0.49 1.69
C ALA A 425 13.65 -1.19 0.82
N LEU A 426 14.79 -1.61 1.39
CA LEU A 426 15.80 -2.37 0.65
C LEU A 426 15.25 -3.70 0.12
N ILE A 427 14.47 -4.42 0.92
CA ILE A 427 13.83 -5.66 0.48
C ILE A 427 12.86 -5.37 -0.67
N LEU A 428 11.95 -4.40 -0.53
CA LEU A 428 10.97 -4.10 -1.59
C LEU A 428 11.63 -3.67 -2.90
N LEU A 429 12.72 -2.89 -2.84
CA LEU A 429 13.46 -2.45 -4.03
C LEU A 429 14.13 -3.62 -4.76
N ASN A 430 14.69 -4.59 -4.02
CA ASN A 430 15.57 -5.61 -4.57
C ASN A 430 14.96 -7.01 -4.68
N ARG A 431 13.80 -7.29 -4.05
CA ARG A 431 13.20 -8.64 -4.01
C ARG A 431 12.96 -9.23 -5.40
N SER A 432 12.58 -8.42 -6.38
CA SER A 432 12.38 -8.89 -7.77
C SER A 432 13.67 -9.37 -8.43
N VAL A 433 14.84 -8.90 -7.97
CA VAL A 433 16.16 -9.35 -8.45
C VAL A 433 16.44 -10.80 -8.06
N LEU A 434 15.84 -11.30 -6.97
CA LEU A 434 15.91 -12.71 -6.59
C LEU A 434 15.30 -13.65 -7.64
N LEU A 435 14.48 -13.11 -8.55
CA LEU A 435 13.78 -13.87 -9.60
C LEU A 435 14.45 -13.75 -10.98
N ILE A 436 15.55 -13.00 -11.09
CA ILE A 436 16.27 -12.73 -12.35
C ILE A 436 17.57 -13.51 -12.38
N GLU A 437 17.90 -14.13 -13.51
CA GLU A 437 19.16 -14.85 -13.69
C GLU A 437 20.38 -13.94 -13.51
N ALA A 438 21.41 -14.44 -12.81
CA ALA A 438 22.55 -13.62 -12.43
C ALA A 438 23.37 -13.15 -13.65
N SER A 439 23.41 -13.95 -14.72
CA SER A 439 24.05 -13.56 -15.99
C SER A 439 23.28 -12.44 -16.69
N GLU A 440 21.95 -12.55 -16.75
CA GLU A 440 21.07 -11.56 -17.38
C GLU A 440 21.13 -10.22 -16.63
N LEU A 441 21.08 -10.25 -15.29
CA LEU A 441 21.23 -9.04 -14.49
C LEU A 441 22.57 -8.34 -14.74
N ARG A 442 23.67 -9.10 -14.80
CA ARG A 442 25.00 -8.55 -15.08
C ARG A 442 25.09 -7.94 -16.48
N GLU A 443 24.52 -8.61 -17.48
CA GLU A 443 24.46 -8.10 -18.85
C GLU A 443 23.72 -6.77 -18.91
N MET A 444 22.50 -6.72 -18.38
CA MET A 444 21.68 -5.50 -18.44
C MET A 444 22.26 -4.37 -17.60
N THR A 445 22.83 -4.68 -16.43
CA THR A 445 23.52 -3.68 -15.60
C THR A 445 24.78 -3.16 -16.30
N SER A 446 25.55 -4.01 -16.98
CA SER A 446 26.70 -3.58 -17.77
C SER A 446 26.30 -2.70 -18.95
N ARG A 447 25.10 -2.90 -19.51
CA ARG A 447 24.61 -2.13 -20.65
C ARG A 447 24.09 -0.75 -20.24
N TYR A 448 23.23 -0.67 -19.22
CA TYR A 448 22.53 0.57 -18.86
C TYR A 448 23.11 1.31 -17.66
N ALA A 449 23.88 0.64 -16.80
CA ALA A 449 24.47 1.25 -15.62
C ALA A 449 26.00 1.47 -15.74
N ALA A 450 26.59 1.30 -16.93
CA ALA A 450 28.02 1.53 -17.14
C ALA A 450 28.47 2.92 -16.67
N GLY A 451 29.45 2.96 -15.77
CA GLY A 451 30.01 4.21 -15.24
C GLY A 451 29.09 4.97 -14.27
N LYS A 452 27.95 4.38 -13.88
CA LYS A 452 27.07 4.95 -12.85
C LYS A 452 27.53 4.51 -11.45
N PRO A 453 27.41 5.36 -10.41
CA PRO A 453 27.88 5.01 -9.07
C PRO A 453 27.12 3.83 -8.44
N TRP A 454 25.90 3.54 -8.91
CA TRP A 454 25.07 2.42 -8.47
C TRP A 454 25.25 1.13 -9.28
N GLN A 455 26.17 1.07 -10.25
CA GLN A 455 26.36 -0.11 -11.11
C GLN A 455 26.60 -1.39 -10.30
N HIS A 456 27.61 -1.37 -9.42
CA HIS A 456 27.95 -2.53 -8.60
C HIS A 456 26.83 -2.87 -7.61
N ARG A 457 26.16 -1.85 -7.08
CA ARG A 457 25.05 -2.02 -6.14
C ARG A 457 23.88 -2.78 -6.78
N LEU A 458 23.50 -2.41 -8.00
CA LEU A 458 22.45 -3.12 -8.74
C LEU A 458 22.86 -4.54 -9.14
N ALA A 459 24.11 -4.73 -9.57
CA ALA A 459 24.63 -6.06 -9.89
C ALA A 459 24.60 -7.01 -8.69
N ASN A 460 24.74 -6.48 -7.46
CA ASN A 460 24.63 -7.21 -6.21
C ASN A 460 23.23 -7.11 -5.56
N GLY A 461 22.19 -6.72 -6.30
CA GLY A 461 20.84 -6.48 -5.73
C GLY A 461 20.27 -7.68 -4.95
N ALA A 462 20.51 -8.90 -5.43
CA ALA A 462 20.11 -10.12 -4.72
C ALA A 462 20.79 -10.24 -3.33
N GLY A 463 22.10 -9.96 -3.26
CA GLY A 463 22.84 -9.95 -1.99
C GLY A 463 22.32 -8.86 -1.05
N VAL A 464 22.08 -7.65 -1.56
CA VAL A 464 21.51 -6.54 -0.78
C VAL A 464 20.14 -6.92 -0.20
N CYS A 465 19.27 -7.58 -0.97
CA CYS A 465 17.97 -8.04 -0.51
C CYS A 465 18.08 -9.06 0.63
N VAL A 466 18.98 -10.02 0.50
CA VAL A 466 19.17 -11.10 1.48
C VAL A 466 19.78 -10.57 2.77
N GLU A 467 20.79 -9.70 2.71
CA GLU A 467 21.33 -9.08 3.92
C GLU A 467 20.29 -8.22 4.63
N ALA A 468 19.51 -7.42 3.89
CA ALA A 468 18.42 -6.64 4.47
C ALA A 468 17.36 -7.52 5.15
N ALA A 469 17.05 -8.68 4.57
CA ALA A 469 16.16 -9.66 5.19
C ALA A 469 16.74 -10.23 6.49
N ARG A 470 18.03 -10.57 6.52
CA ARG A 470 18.68 -11.04 7.76
C ARG A 470 18.66 -9.97 8.83
N ASP A 471 19.01 -8.74 8.49
CA ASP A 471 19.10 -7.64 9.45
C ASP A 471 17.72 -7.22 9.97
N MET A 472 16.68 -7.26 9.13
CA MET A 472 15.29 -7.09 9.57
C MET A 472 14.89 -8.15 10.60
N ILE A 473 15.22 -9.43 10.37
CA ILE A 473 14.87 -10.50 11.31
C ILE A 473 15.67 -10.34 12.61
N LYS A 474 16.98 -10.11 12.55
CA LYS A 474 17.81 -9.87 13.75
C LYS A 474 17.27 -8.70 14.57
N LEU A 475 16.86 -7.62 13.90
CA LEU A 475 16.26 -6.45 14.55
C LEU A 475 14.92 -6.81 15.23
N THR A 476 14.09 -7.60 14.55
CA THR A 476 12.82 -8.08 15.10
C THR A 476 13.05 -8.94 16.34
N VAL A 477 13.99 -9.89 16.27
CA VAL A 477 14.40 -10.75 17.40
C VAL A 477 14.91 -9.90 18.56
N ALA A 478 15.82 -8.96 18.31
CA ALA A 478 16.35 -8.06 19.35
C ALA A 478 15.24 -7.23 20.02
N THR A 479 14.22 -6.83 19.25
CA THR A 479 13.04 -6.11 19.77
C THR A 479 12.24 -6.99 20.72
N VAL A 480 11.97 -8.26 20.33
CA VAL A 480 11.28 -9.24 21.17
C VAL A 480 12.07 -9.56 22.43
N ASP A 481 13.37 -9.83 22.31
CA ASP A 481 14.25 -10.17 23.44
C ASP A 481 14.37 -9.03 24.45
N SER A 482 14.24 -7.78 23.98
CA SER A 482 14.22 -6.58 24.83
C SER A 482 12.86 -6.33 25.50
N GLY A 483 11.86 -7.18 25.26
CA GLY A 483 10.50 -7.03 25.78
C GLY A 483 9.71 -5.88 25.16
N LEU A 484 10.18 -5.30 24.05
CA LEU A 484 9.47 -4.24 23.35
C LEU A 484 8.33 -4.83 22.50
N PRO A 485 7.17 -4.16 22.38
CA PRO A 485 6.08 -4.66 21.57
C PRO A 485 6.42 -4.51 20.09
N THR A 486 6.81 -5.61 19.46
CA THR A 486 7.33 -5.66 18.09
C THR A 486 6.41 -4.99 17.08
N TYR A 487 5.10 -5.26 17.14
CA TYR A 487 4.14 -4.81 16.13
C TYR A 487 3.60 -3.40 16.35
N LEU A 488 3.72 -2.84 17.56
CA LEU A 488 3.49 -1.41 17.79
C LEU A 488 4.75 -0.59 17.49
N THR A 489 5.93 -1.22 17.58
CA THR A 489 7.22 -0.61 17.25
C THR A 489 7.45 -0.55 15.74
N ALA A 490 7.34 -1.68 15.06
CA ALA A 490 7.58 -1.79 13.62
C ALA A 490 6.32 -1.53 12.77
N LEU A 491 5.14 -1.47 13.40
CA LEU A 491 3.81 -1.34 12.75
C LEU A 491 3.44 -2.48 11.79
N THR A 492 4.35 -3.41 11.52
CA THR A 492 4.18 -4.48 10.55
C THR A 492 5.01 -5.73 10.86
N SER A 493 4.68 -6.81 10.15
CA SER A 493 5.31 -8.12 10.23
C SER A 493 6.61 -8.22 9.41
N PRO A 494 7.64 -8.99 9.85
CA PRO A 494 8.85 -9.26 9.06
C PRO A 494 8.62 -10.30 7.92
N LEU A 495 7.38 -10.49 7.46
CA LEU A 495 7.02 -11.44 6.40
C LEU A 495 7.83 -11.24 5.12
N SER A 496 8.09 -9.98 4.73
CA SER A 496 8.91 -9.68 3.55
C SER A 496 10.32 -10.27 3.64
N ALA A 497 10.91 -10.29 4.83
CA ALA A 497 12.23 -10.87 5.06
C ALA A 497 12.16 -12.41 5.04
N VAL A 498 11.17 -13.01 5.69
CA VAL A 498 10.91 -14.46 5.65
C VAL A 498 10.79 -14.94 4.21
N TYR A 499 9.98 -14.25 3.40
CA TYR A 499 9.76 -14.63 2.01
C TYR A 499 11.00 -14.41 1.14
N ALA A 500 11.75 -13.32 1.34
CA ALA A 500 13.01 -13.10 0.64
C ALA A 500 14.05 -14.19 0.94
N LEU A 501 14.20 -14.60 2.21
CA LEU A 501 15.10 -15.69 2.60
C LEU A 501 14.63 -17.03 2.03
N ALA A 502 13.32 -17.35 2.11
CA ALA A 502 12.80 -18.60 1.55
C ALA A 502 13.09 -18.71 0.05
N VAL A 503 12.83 -17.65 -0.71
CA VAL A 503 13.11 -17.59 -2.16
C VAL A 503 14.60 -17.73 -2.43
N HIS A 504 15.45 -17.05 -1.66
CA HIS A 504 16.90 -17.15 -1.81
C HIS A 504 17.41 -18.58 -1.53
N ILE A 505 16.99 -19.20 -0.42
CA ILE A 505 17.36 -20.56 -0.05
C ILE A 505 16.98 -21.55 -1.15
N LEU A 506 15.75 -21.44 -1.68
CA LEU A 506 15.25 -22.35 -2.71
C LEU A 506 16.00 -22.22 -4.03
N ARG A 507 16.50 -21.03 -4.35
CA ARG A 507 17.28 -20.73 -5.56
C ARG A 507 18.76 -21.11 -5.40
N GLU A 508 19.37 -20.77 -4.27
CA GLU A 508 20.80 -20.92 -3.98
C GLU A 508 21.04 -21.98 -2.90
N ARG A 509 20.46 -23.18 -3.08
CA ARG A 509 20.48 -24.28 -2.09
C ARG A 509 21.88 -24.71 -1.64
N ARG A 510 22.90 -24.42 -2.45
CA ARG A 510 24.31 -24.74 -2.19
C ARG A 510 25.05 -23.65 -1.42
N SER A 511 24.39 -22.52 -1.14
CA SER A 511 24.96 -21.47 -0.31
C SER A 511 25.36 -22.02 1.06
N LEU A 512 26.55 -21.66 1.52
CA LEU A 512 27.04 -22.04 2.86
C LEU A 512 26.16 -21.44 3.98
N LEU A 513 25.44 -20.36 3.67
CA LEU A 513 24.54 -19.68 4.61
C LEU A 513 23.11 -20.23 4.58
N ALA A 514 22.76 -21.13 3.66
CA ALA A 514 21.37 -21.56 3.47
C ALA A 514 20.77 -22.20 4.74
N ARG A 515 21.57 -22.94 5.51
CA ARG A 515 21.13 -23.54 6.79
C ARG A 515 20.95 -22.50 7.89
N SER A 516 21.87 -21.53 8.02
CA SER A 516 21.70 -20.44 8.99
C SER A 516 20.52 -19.55 8.62
N ASP A 517 20.27 -19.33 7.34
CA ASP A 517 19.13 -18.56 6.85
C ASP A 517 17.81 -19.26 7.14
N LEU A 518 17.76 -20.60 7.02
CA LEU A 518 16.59 -21.40 7.43
C LEU A 518 16.29 -21.23 8.92
N GLU A 519 17.29 -21.30 9.80
CA GLU A 519 17.07 -21.14 11.25
C GLU A 519 16.64 -19.71 11.61
N LEU A 520 17.21 -18.70 10.94
CA LEU A 520 16.77 -17.31 11.09
C LEU A 520 15.33 -17.12 10.62
N MET A 521 14.96 -17.73 9.49
CA MET A 521 13.59 -17.74 8.97
C MET A 521 12.61 -18.37 9.97
N LYS A 522 12.96 -19.51 10.59
CA LYS A 522 12.13 -20.16 11.62
C LYS A 522 11.90 -19.27 12.84
N ALA A 523 12.94 -18.58 13.30
CA ALA A 523 12.81 -17.64 14.42
C ALA A 523 11.79 -16.52 14.10
N ALA A 524 11.89 -15.93 12.91
CA ALA A 524 10.92 -14.93 12.44
C ALA A 524 9.51 -15.50 12.31
N ILE A 525 9.35 -16.70 11.74
CA ILE A 525 8.05 -17.38 11.65
C ILE A 525 7.42 -17.58 13.03
N GLY A 526 8.21 -17.96 14.03
CA GLY A 526 7.74 -18.10 15.42
C GLY A 526 7.16 -16.79 15.97
N ILE A 527 7.85 -15.66 15.76
CA ILE A 527 7.38 -14.33 16.16
C ILE A 527 6.08 -13.95 15.42
N ILE A 528 6.02 -14.22 14.12
CA ILE A 528 4.84 -13.93 13.29
C ILE A 528 3.64 -14.73 13.79
N ARG A 529 3.80 -16.03 14.06
CA ARG A 529 2.71 -16.88 14.59
C ARG A 529 2.15 -16.33 15.90
N GLN A 530 3.00 -15.87 16.81
CA GLN A 530 2.56 -15.29 18.09
C GLN A 530 1.74 -14.01 17.93
N HIS A 531 2.04 -13.20 16.91
CA HIS A 531 1.27 -11.99 16.62
C HIS A 531 -0.10 -12.33 16.02
N TYR A 532 -0.11 -13.12 14.94
CA TYR A 532 -1.34 -13.49 14.25
C TYR A 532 -2.24 -14.40 15.07
N ALA A 533 -1.73 -15.04 16.14
CA ALA A 533 -2.54 -15.85 17.04
C ALA A 533 -3.66 -15.09 17.74
N ARG A 534 -3.58 -13.76 17.78
CA ARG A 534 -4.61 -12.90 18.32
C ARG A 534 -5.67 -12.50 17.28
N LEU A 535 -5.39 -12.69 15.99
CA LEU A 535 -6.23 -12.24 14.89
C LEU A 535 -7.11 -13.39 14.34
N ASP A 536 -8.25 -13.03 13.77
CA ASP A 536 -9.27 -13.99 13.29
C ASP A 536 -8.80 -14.94 12.16
N ASP A 537 -7.77 -14.58 11.37
CA ASP A 537 -7.26 -15.37 10.23
C ASP A 537 -5.96 -16.15 10.53
N ILE A 538 -5.75 -16.55 11.79
CA ILE A 538 -4.54 -17.30 12.19
C ILE A 538 -4.37 -18.62 11.40
N GLN A 539 -5.47 -19.29 11.03
CA GLN A 539 -5.41 -20.61 10.42
C GLN A 539 -4.67 -20.55 9.08
N ARG A 540 -5.01 -19.60 8.21
CA ARG A 540 -4.39 -19.45 6.89
C ARG A 540 -2.92 -19.04 6.99
N VAL A 541 -2.61 -18.14 7.92
CA VAL A 541 -1.22 -17.73 8.21
C VAL A 541 -0.39 -18.95 8.63
N ASN A 542 -0.92 -19.76 9.54
CA ASN A 542 -0.25 -20.98 10.00
C ASN A 542 -0.07 -22.00 8.87
N GLU A 543 -1.08 -22.20 8.03
CA GLU A 543 -1.00 -23.12 6.89
C GLU A 543 0.13 -22.71 5.93
N VAL A 544 0.17 -21.44 5.50
CA VAL A 544 1.20 -20.94 4.57
C VAL A 544 2.60 -21.01 5.19
N LEU A 545 2.77 -20.52 6.43
CA LEU A 545 4.09 -20.49 7.07
C LEU A 545 4.62 -21.89 7.38
N SER A 546 3.76 -22.82 7.81
CA SER A 546 4.18 -24.20 8.10
C SER A 546 4.53 -24.96 6.82
N ALA A 547 3.75 -24.77 5.76
CA ALA A 547 4.03 -25.34 4.46
C ALA A 547 5.34 -24.79 3.88
N LEU A 548 5.57 -23.47 3.97
CA LEU A 548 6.81 -22.84 3.52
C LEU A 548 8.03 -23.34 4.30
N GLU A 549 7.94 -23.36 5.64
CA GLU A 549 9.01 -23.85 6.53
C GLU A 549 9.40 -25.29 6.19
N THR A 550 8.42 -26.19 6.10
CA THR A 550 8.62 -27.61 5.78
C THR A 550 9.23 -27.77 4.40
N TYR A 551 8.66 -27.10 3.39
CA TYR A 551 9.11 -27.19 2.01
C TYR A 551 10.55 -26.71 1.82
N THR A 552 10.92 -25.60 2.46
CA THR A 552 12.30 -25.08 2.42
C THR A 552 13.28 -26.04 3.11
N ALA A 553 12.89 -26.63 4.24
CA ALA A 553 13.73 -27.62 4.95
C ALA A 553 13.94 -28.90 4.11
N ASP A 554 12.88 -29.46 3.55
CA ASP A 554 12.94 -30.66 2.70
C ASP A 554 13.86 -30.43 1.49
N CYS A 555 13.70 -29.29 0.81
CA CYS A 555 14.54 -28.93 -0.34
C CYS A 555 16.03 -28.85 0.02
N LEU A 556 16.38 -28.41 1.23
CA LEU A 556 17.76 -28.36 1.71
C LEU A 556 18.31 -29.73 2.11
N ASN A 557 17.44 -30.65 2.51
CA ASN A 557 17.79 -32.04 2.81
C ASN A 557 17.89 -32.92 1.56
N GLY A 558 17.71 -32.34 0.36
CA GLY A 558 17.74 -33.08 -0.90
C GLY A 558 16.47 -33.90 -1.15
N GLN A 559 15.45 -33.73 -0.32
CA GLN A 559 14.11 -34.25 -0.58
C GLN A 559 13.45 -33.29 -1.56
N VAL A 560 13.05 -33.80 -2.73
CA VAL A 560 12.20 -33.05 -3.65
C VAL A 560 10.79 -33.52 -3.37
N PRO A 561 9.95 -32.73 -2.67
CA PRO A 561 8.58 -33.13 -2.42
C PRO A 561 7.89 -33.38 -3.77
N GLU A 562 7.30 -34.55 -3.96
CA GLU A 562 6.36 -34.76 -5.06
C GLU A 562 5.29 -33.67 -4.97
N SER A 563 4.99 -33.03 -6.10
CA SER A 563 4.11 -31.87 -6.22
C SER A 563 2.90 -31.97 -5.28
N PHE A 564 2.80 -31.08 -4.29
CA PHE A 564 1.49 -30.76 -3.71
C PHE A 564 0.61 -30.32 -4.87
N GLY A 565 -0.51 -31.03 -5.02
CA GLY A 565 -1.31 -31.07 -6.24
C GLY A 565 -1.38 -29.72 -6.92
N ILE A 566 -1.02 -29.73 -8.21
CA ILE A 566 -1.35 -28.65 -9.13
C ILE A 566 -2.85 -28.44 -9.00
N TYR A 567 -3.29 -27.51 -8.14
CA TYR A 567 -4.53 -26.83 -8.41
C TYR A 567 -4.29 -26.18 -9.74
N ASN A 568 -4.94 -26.76 -10.74
CA ASN A 568 -4.87 -26.35 -12.12
C ASN A 568 -4.97 -24.82 -12.23
N TYR A 569 -3.81 -24.16 -12.38
CA TYR A 569 -3.73 -22.97 -13.22
C TYR A 569 -4.26 -23.26 -14.65
N GLY A 570 -4.54 -24.54 -14.96
CA GLY A 570 -5.29 -25.02 -16.12
C GLY A 570 -6.78 -24.60 -16.18
N ALA A 571 -7.37 -23.99 -15.15
CA ALA A 571 -8.66 -23.30 -15.31
C ALA A 571 -8.51 -21.85 -15.85
N LEU A 572 -7.28 -21.32 -15.88
CA LEU A 572 -6.94 -20.01 -16.45
C LEU A 572 -6.35 -20.12 -17.86
N GLN A 573 -6.60 -21.25 -18.56
CA GLN A 573 -6.17 -21.52 -19.95
C GLN A 573 -7.30 -21.40 -20.99
N ARG A 574 -8.36 -20.63 -20.71
CA ARG A 574 -9.32 -20.22 -21.74
C ARG A 574 -9.47 -18.72 -21.81
#